data_AF-A0A0W1DIB7-F1
#
_entry.id   AF-A0A0W1DIB7-F1
#
_cell.length_a   1.000
_cell.length_b   1.000
_cell.length_c   1.000
_cell.angle_alpha   90.00
_cell.angle_beta   90.00
_cell.angle_gamma   90.00
#
_symmetry.space_group_name_H-M   'P 1'
#
loop_
_entity.id
_entity.type
_entity.pdbx_description
1 polymer ?
#
loop_
_entity_poly.entity_id
_entity_poly.type
_entity_poly.pdbx_seq_one_letter_code
_entity_poly.pdbx_strand_id
1 'polypeptide(L)'
;MTYEIIPATETLLAEVEVWLDAEEAAHKAGEAAYVANGYEGDVPARGFRCNWDTTKKLWRERGGIDILVVDGEAVGFQGHGIFEIRPDLRRKGYGRILAEFMIARATDEGWSVFEIGIAPSTAEPFWQSMGFTIVDARPDRGAGTFAFRILPREFALGSGERIPFVIEFFTNDERYESVPRPFSTFSGQGERLADGSIQLPARAYCFNPLKEVSMNDFVRLEVDGKELHFEKLKRDASAAIGVERDGGYTYFVDRIRPTS
;
A
#
# COMPACT_ATOMS: atom_id res chain seq x y z
N MET A 1 -17.52 -8.98 24.06
CA MET A 1 -16.43 -8.04 23.73
C MET A 1 -16.93 -7.17 22.60
N THR A 2 -17.04 -5.88 22.86
CA THR A 2 -17.50 -4.89 21.89
C THR A 2 -16.28 -4.12 21.40
N TYR A 3 -16.13 -4.03 20.08
CA TYR A 3 -15.06 -3.24 19.47
C TYR A 3 -15.63 -2.35 18.37
N GLU A 4 -14.95 -1.24 18.13
CA GLU A 4 -15.21 -0.35 17.02
C GLU A 4 -13.89 0.23 16.51
N ILE A 5 -13.87 0.63 15.23
CA ILE A 5 -12.75 1.38 14.67
C ILE A 5 -13.31 2.74 14.28
N ILE A 6 -12.81 3.79 14.91
CA ILE A 6 -13.33 5.15 14.78
C ILE A 6 -12.20 6.15 14.51
N PRO A 7 -12.50 7.30 13.87
CA PRO A 7 -11.53 8.37 13.73
C PRO A 7 -11.00 8.82 15.10
N ALA A 8 -9.70 9.09 15.17
CA ALA A 8 -9.09 9.52 16.41
C ALA A 8 -9.68 10.85 16.92
N THR A 9 -9.67 11.01 18.24
CA THR A 9 -9.98 12.24 18.97
C THR A 9 -8.79 12.62 19.85
N GLU A 10 -8.71 13.84 20.35
CA GLU A 10 -7.64 14.23 21.29
C GLU A 10 -7.59 13.30 22.52
N THR A 11 -8.74 12.86 23.03
CA THR A 11 -8.82 11.92 24.15
C THR A 11 -8.19 10.58 23.79
N LEU A 12 -8.58 9.98 22.65
CA LEU A 12 -8.04 8.69 22.22
C LEU A 12 -6.54 8.79 21.91
N LEU A 13 -6.07 9.89 21.33
CA LEU A 13 -4.64 10.10 21.10
C LEU A 13 -3.86 10.25 22.40
N ALA A 14 -4.45 10.86 23.44
CA ALA A 14 -3.83 10.93 24.75
C ALA A 14 -3.73 9.53 25.39
N GLU A 15 -4.74 8.67 25.24
CA GLU A 15 -4.66 7.27 25.67
C GLU A 15 -3.55 6.51 24.94
N VAL A 16 -3.45 6.69 23.62
CA VAL A 16 -2.38 6.10 22.79
C VAL A 16 -1.00 6.54 23.26
N GLU A 17 -0.84 7.84 23.51
CA GLU A 17 0.40 8.44 23.98
C GLU A 17 0.89 7.82 25.30
N VAL A 18 -0.02 7.57 26.25
CA VAL A 18 0.33 6.97 27.55
C VAL A 18 1.00 5.61 27.40
N TRP A 19 0.45 4.71 26.57
CA TRP A 19 1.05 3.38 26.42
C TRP A 19 2.26 3.38 25.47
N LEU A 20 2.35 4.31 24.52
CA LEU A 20 3.58 4.52 23.75
C LEU A 20 4.74 5.03 24.63
N ASP A 21 4.46 5.95 25.56
CA ASP A 21 5.44 6.43 26.54
C ASP A 21 5.91 5.30 27.46
N ALA A 22 4.98 4.46 27.92
CA ALA A 22 5.31 3.28 28.73
C ALA A 22 6.18 2.27 27.96
N GLU A 23 5.89 2.03 26.68
CA GLU A 23 6.70 1.15 25.84
C GLU A 23 8.11 1.72 25.60
N GLU A 24 8.23 3.02 25.32
CA GLU A 24 9.55 3.66 25.13
C GLU A 24 10.38 3.65 26.42
N ALA A 25 9.75 3.81 27.58
CA ALA A 25 10.42 3.69 28.87
C ALA A 25 10.93 2.25 29.10
N ALA A 26 10.12 1.24 28.78
CA ALA A 26 10.52 -0.17 28.85
C ALA A 26 11.65 -0.49 27.87
N HIS A 27 11.59 0.04 26.65
CA HIS A 27 12.64 -0.08 25.64
C HIS A 27 13.97 0.48 26.15
N LYS A 28 14.01 1.71 26.67
CA LYS A 28 15.23 2.35 27.20
C LYS A 28 15.83 1.56 28.37
N ALA A 29 14.99 1.03 29.26
CA ALA A 29 15.45 0.18 30.35
C ALA A 29 16.06 -1.13 29.83
N GLY A 30 15.42 -1.77 28.85
CA GLY A 30 15.94 -2.95 28.18
C GLY A 30 17.24 -2.69 27.44
N GLU A 31 17.35 -1.57 26.72
CA GLU A 31 18.55 -1.18 25.97
C GLU A 31 19.74 -0.96 26.91
N ALA A 32 19.52 -0.26 28.02
CA ALA A 32 20.56 -0.08 29.04
C ALA A 32 21.05 -1.43 29.61
N ALA A 33 20.14 -2.38 29.83
CA ALA A 33 20.50 -3.72 30.29
C ALA A 33 21.24 -4.54 29.21
N TYR A 34 20.81 -4.47 27.96
CA TYR A 34 21.46 -5.13 26.82
C TYR A 34 22.90 -4.61 26.63
N VAL A 35 23.10 -3.29 26.69
CA VAL A 35 24.43 -2.67 26.65
C VAL A 35 25.28 -3.08 27.86
N ALA A 36 24.72 -3.06 29.07
CA ALA A 36 25.43 -3.46 30.29
C ALA A 36 25.86 -4.94 30.25
N ASN A 37 25.10 -5.80 29.58
CA ASN A 37 25.44 -7.21 29.34
C ASN A 37 26.34 -7.42 28.11
N GLY A 38 26.98 -6.37 27.59
CA GLY A 38 27.91 -6.50 26.48
C GLY A 38 27.26 -6.89 25.15
N TYR A 39 26.00 -6.51 24.94
CA TYR A 39 25.21 -6.86 23.76
C TYR A 39 24.91 -8.35 23.62
N GLU A 40 24.90 -9.09 24.73
CA GLU A 40 24.45 -10.47 24.76
C GLU A 40 22.93 -10.56 24.99
N GLY A 41 22.26 -11.37 24.18
CA GLY A 41 20.81 -11.62 24.25
C GLY A 41 20.00 -10.97 23.14
N ASP A 42 18.69 -10.87 23.34
CA ASP A 42 17.78 -10.29 22.36
C ASP A 42 17.84 -8.76 22.38
N VAL A 43 17.93 -8.15 21.20
CA VAL A 43 17.82 -6.70 21.05
C VAL A 43 16.41 -6.25 21.49
N PRO A 44 16.29 -5.33 22.46
CA PRO A 44 15.00 -4.84 22.91
C PRO A 44 14.22 -4.20 21.75
N ALA A 45 13.00 -4.68 21.51
CA ALA A 45 12.11 -4.09 20.52
C ALA A 45 11.79 -2.64 20.91
N ARG A 46 11.72 -1.75 19.91
CA ARG A 46 11.29 -0.37 20.07
C ARG A 46 9.92 -0.19 19.43
N GLY A 47 9.01 0.47 20.14
CA GLY A 47 7.71 0.88 19.61
C GLY A 47 7.79 2.16 18.77
N PHE A 48 6.62 2.70 18.42
CA PHE A 48 6.51 3.86 17.51
C PHE A 48 6.50 5.24 18.19
N ARG A 49 6.88 5.32 19.48
CA ARG A 49 6.88 6.60 20.20
C ARG A 49 7.78 7.66 19.55
N CYS A 50 8.86 7.26 18.89
CA CYS A 50 9.79 8.15 18.19
C CYS A 50 9.14 8.96 17.05
N ASN A 51 8.08 8.45 16.42
CA ASN A 51 7.35 9.13 15.35
C ASN A 51 6.07 9.81 15.84
N TRP A 52 5.66 9.55 17.08
CA TRP A 52 4.33 9.91 17.59
C TRP A 52 4.02 11.40 17.55
N ASP A 53 4.96 12.28 17.94
CA ASP A 53 4.70 13.72 17.97
C ASP A 53 4.44 14.28 16.56
N THR A 54 5.16 13.77 15.56
CA THR A 54 4.93 14.11 14.14
C THR A 54 3.59 13.55 13.66
N THR A 55 3.27 12.31 14.01
CA THR A 55 1.99 11.67 13.66
C THR A 55 0.80 12.43 14.24
N LYS A 56 0.87 12.83 15.52
CA LYS A 56 -0.16 13.63 16.20
C LYS A 56 -0.31 15.02 15.59
N LYS A 57 0.81 15.67 15.23
CA LYS A 57 0.80 16.96 14.50
C LYS A 57 0.09 16.83 13.15
N LEU A 58 0.45 15.82 12.34
CA LEU A 58 -0.17 15.59 11.04
C LEU A 58 -1.67 15.30 11.17
N TRP A 59 -2.07 14.55 12.19
CA TRP A 59 -3.50 14.31 12.45
C TRP A 59 -4.25 15.62 12.79
N ARG A 60 -3.66 16.53 13.58
CA ARG A 60 -4.30 17.83 13.85
C ARG A 60 -4.45 18.69 12.60
N GLU A 61 -3.51 18.58 11.66
CA GLU A 61 -3.51 19.36 10.42
C GLU A 61 -4.50 18.82 9.37
N ARG A 62 -4.66 17.49 9.27
CA ARG A 62 -5.41 16.85 8.16
C ARG A 62 -6.21 15.59 8.53
N GLY A 63 -6.29 15.22 9.79
CA GLY A 63 -6.91 13.97 10.25
C GLY A 63 -6.15 12.72 9.77
N GLY A 64 -6.86 11.59 9.65
CA GLY A 64 -6.30 10.37 9.03
C GLY A 64 -5.60 9.40 9.98
N ILE A 65 -6.02 9.36 11.24
CA ILE A 65 -5.72 8.27 12.18
C ILE A 65 -7.05 7.63 12.57
N ASP A 66 -7.11 6.31 12.44
CA ASP A 66 -8.21 5.48 12.95
C ASP A 66 -7.73 4.69 14.16
N ILE A 67 -8.57 4.62 15.20
CA ILE A 67 -8.29 3.97 16.48
C ILE A 67 -9.20 2.75 16.63
N LEU A 68 -8.61 1.60 16.95
CA LEU A 68 -9.34 0.44 17.43
C LEU A 68 -9.64 0.63 18.91
N VAL A 69 -10.92 0.74 19.24
CA VAL A 69 -11.43 0.84 20.62
C VAL A 69 -12.05 -0.49 21.01
N VAL A 70 -11.72 -1.01 22.19
CA VAL A 70 -12.27 -2.25 22.73
C VAL A 70 -12.74 -2.01 24.15
N ASP A 71 -14.02 -2.29 24.40
CA ASP A 71 -14.66 -2.09 25.71
C ASP A 71 -14.40 -0.68 26.31
N GLY A 72 -14.28 0.33 25.43
CA GLY A 72 -14.10 1.74 25.79
C GLY A 72 -12.65 2.25 25.83
N GLU A 73 -11.65 1.39 25.60
CA GLU A 73 -10.23 1.78 25.65
C GLU A 73 -9.56 1.74 24.27
N ALA A 74 -8.61 2.65 24.01
CA ALA A 74 -7.77 2.59 22.83
C ALA A 74 -6.78 1.39 22.88
N VAL A 75 -6.94 0.46 21.94
CA VAL A 75 -6.16 -0.80 21.85
C VAL A 75 -5.16 -0.82 20.71
N GLY A 76 -5.39 -0.02 19.67
CA GLY A 76 -4.45 0.10 18.55
C GLY A 76 -4.81 1.25 17.64
N PHE A 77 -3.91 1.62 16.74
CA PHE A 77 -4.13 2.69 15.78
C PHE A 77 -3.46 2.43 14.44
N GLN A 78 -4.02 3.02 13.40
CA GLN A 78 -3.40 3.09 12.08
C GLN A 78 -3.50 4.52 11.55
N GLY A 79 -2.43 5.01 10.91
CA GLY A 79 -2.44 6.32 10.27
C GLY A 79 -1.04 6.85 9.97
N HIS A 80 -0.94 7.65 8.91
CA HIS A 80 0.31 8.29 8.46
C HIS A 80 1.51 7.32 8.33
N GLY A 81 1.27 6.08 7.89
CA GLY A 81 2.30 5.07 7.70
C GLY A 81 2.67 4.28 8.96
N ILE A 82 1.91 4.42 10.04
CA ILE A 82 2.11 3.66 11.28
C ILE A 82 0.91 2.75 11.51
N PHE A 83 1.19 1.52 11.94
CA PHE A 83 0.22 0.55 12.42
C PHE A 83 0.73 -0.02 13.72
N GLU A 84 -0.06 0.08 14.79
CA GLU A 84 0.40 -0.35 16.10
C GLU A 84 -0.72 -0.89 16.98
N ILE A 85 -0.41 -1.98 17.70
CA ILE A 85 -1.26 -2.55 18.73
C ILE A 85 -0.58 -2.37 20.07
N ARG A 86 -1.34 -1.90 21.06
CA ARG A 86 -0.91 -1.71 22.44
C ARG A 86 -0.15 -2.97 22.93
N PRO A 87 1.07 -2.82 23.49
CA PRO A 87 1.99 -3.95 23.67
C PRO A 87 1.45 -5.13 24.49
N ASP A 88 0.74 -4.88 25.58
CA ASP A 88 0.15 -5.90 26.47
C ASP A 88 -1.12 -6.58 25.88
N LEU A 89 -1.59 -6.08 24.75
CA LEU A 89 -2.75 -6.60 24.02
C LEU A 89 -2.37 -7.28 22.69
N ARG A 90 -1.08 -7.32 22.34
CA ARG A 90 -0.58 -8.05 21.17
C ARG A 90 -0.91 -9.55 21.29
N ARG A 91 -1.01 -10.23 20.14
CA ARG A 91 -1.37 -11.67 20.01
C ARG A 91 -2.77 -12.04 20.52
N LYS A 92 -3.67 -11.07 20.74
CA LYS A 92 -5.08 -11.28 21.09
C LYS A 92 -6.06 -11.13 19.92
N GLY A 93 -5.55 -11.06 18.68
CA GLY A 93 -6.36 -10.91 17.46
C GLY A 93 -6.63 -9.47 17.02
N TYR A 94 -6.36 -8.46 17.85
CA TYR A 94 -6.60 -7.04 17.53
C TYR A 94 -5.83 -6.53 16.30
N GLY A 95 -4.60 -7.01 16.09
CA GLY A 95 -3.85 -6.70 14.88
C GLY A 95 -4.57 -7.12 13.61
N ARG A 96 -5.20 -8.30 13.61
CA ARG A 96 -5.99 -8.77 12.47
C ARG A 96 -7.18 -7.86 12.20
N ILE A 97 -7.94 -7.51 13.23
CA ILE A 97 -9.12 -6.63 13.12
C ILE A 97 -8.74 -5.30 12.46
N LEU A 98 -7.67 -4.65 12.95
CA LEU A 98 -7.23 -3.37 12.43
C LEU A 98 -6.60 -3.48 11.02
N ALA A 99 -5.89 -4.57 10.73
CA ALA A 99 -5.32 -4.83 9.41
C ALA A 99 -6.40 -5.16 8.36
N GLU A 100 -7.45 -5.91 8.71
CA GLU A 100 -8.58 -6.16 7.81
C GLU A 100 -9.31 -4.86 7.48
N PHE A 101 -9.49 -3.98 8.47
CA PHE A 101 -10.06 -2.65 8.26
C PHE A 101 -9.23 -1.79 7.30
N MET A 102 -7.90 -1.69 7.48
CA MET A 102 -7.08 -0.87 6.57
C MET A 102 -7.12 -1.42 5.13
N ILE A 103 -7.10 -2.74 4.97
CA ILE A 103 -7.09 -3.40 3.66
C ILE A 103 -8.43 -3.20 2.97
N ALA A 104 -9.54 -3.37 3.70
CA ALA A 104 -10.88 -3.11 3.18
C ALA A 104 -11.01 -1.65 2.74
N ARG A 105 -10.58 -0.71 3.57
CA ARG A 105 -10.58 0.72 3.24
C ARG A 105 -9.76 1.03 1.98
N ALA A 106 -8.52 0.52 1.87
CA ALA A 106 -7.71 0.73 0.68
C ALA A 106 -8.36 0.11 -0.58
N THR A 107 -9.03 -1.04 -0.42
CA THR A 107 -9.80 -1.68 -1.49
C THR A 107 -10.98 -0.81 -1.93
N ASP A 108 -11.74 -0.27 -0.99
CA ASP A 108 -12.90 0.59 -1.25
C ASP A 108 -12.50 1.93 -1.86
N GLU A 109 -11.36 2.48 -1.45
CA GLU A 109 -10.73 3.65 -2.06
C GLU A 109 -10.14 3.35 -3.45
N GLY A 110 -10.15 2.09 -3.88
CA GLY A 110 -9.73 1.66 -5.20
C GLY A 110 -8.21 1.69 -5.39
N TRP A 111 -7.44 1.36 -4.36
CA TRP A 111 -6.00 1.17 -4.49
C TRP A 111 -5.68 -0.11 -5.26
N SER A 112 -4.58 -0.11 -6.00
CA SER A 112 -4.12 -1.28 -6.78
C SER A 112 -3.11 -2.12 -5.99
N VAL A 113 -2.28 -1.46 -5.20
CA VAL A 113 -1.23 -2.08 -4.38
C VAL A 113 -1.22 -1.42 -3.00
N PHE A 114 -1.19 -2.24 -1.95
CA PHE A 114 -0.95 -1.80 -0.58
C PHE A 114 0.50 -2.13 -0.21
N GLU A 115 1.34 -1.12 -0.05
CA GLU A 115 2.73 -1.24 0.39
C GLU A 115 2.88 -0.99 1.90
N ILE A 116 3.71 -1.79 2.58
CA ILE A 116 4.07 -1.63 4.00
C ILE A 116 5.57 -1.86 4.21
N GLY A 117 6.08 -1.27 5.29
CA GLY A 117 7.35 -1.65 5.90
C GLY A 117 7.09 -2.41 7.20
N ILE A 118 7.79 -3.54 7.38
CA ILE A 118 7.64 -4.39 8.55
C ILE A 118 8.82 -4.16 9.50
N ALA A 119 8.53 -3.50 10.61
CA ALA A 119 9.45 -3.37 11.73
C ALA A 119 8.68 -3.62 13.04
N PRO A 120 9.11 -4.57 13.89
CA PRO A 120 10.25 -5.49 13.71
C PRO A 120 9.93 -6.63 12.73
N SER A 121 10.97 -7.28 12.19
CA SER A 121 10.86 -8.46 11.30
C SER A 121 10.09 -9.63 11.91
N THR A 122 10.01 -9.71 13.24
CA THR A 122 9.18 -10.72 13.92
C THR A 122 7.68 -10.61 13.60
N ALA A 123 7.22 -9.50 13.01
CA ALA A 123 5.85 -9.33 12.51
C ALA A 123 5.64 -9.86 11.07
N GLU A 124 6.68 -10.32 10.38
CA GLU A 124 6.59 -10.86 9.01
C GLU A 124 5.56 -12.00 8.86
N PRO A 125 5.53 -13.03 9.75
CA PRO A 125 4.52 -14.10 9.62
C PRO A 125 3.09 -13.61 9.77
N PHE A 126 2.87 -12.56 10.58
CA PHE A 126 1.54 -11.95 10.71
C PHE A 126 1.11 -11.33 9.37
N TRP A 127 1.94 -10.52 8.74
CA TRP A 127 1.61 -9.86 7.47
C TRP A 127 1.47 -10.85 6.31
N GLN A 128 2.29 -11.91 6.26
CA GLN A 128 2.10 -13.01 5.32
C GLN A 128 0.72 -13.69 5.51
N SER A 129 0.28 -13.92 6.75
CA SER A 129 -1.05 -14.46 7.03
C SER A 129 -2.19 -13.52 6.63
N MET A 130 -1.91 -12.23 6.48
CA MET A 130 -2.81 -11.20 5.95
C MET A 130 -2.74 -11.06 4.42
N GLY A 131 -2.00 -11.93 3.73
CA GLY A 131 -1.89 -11.98 2.28
C GLY A 131 -0.86 -11.00 1.69
N PHE A 132 0.08 -10.50 2.49
CA PHE A 132 1.21 -9.71 1.99
C PHE A 132 2.35 -10.61 1.50
N THR A 133 2.99 -10.19 0.41
CA THR A 133 4.20 -10.76 -0.15
C THR A 133 5.41 -9.97 0.36
N ILE A 134 6.37 -10.66 0.96
CA ILE A 134 7.64 -10.10 1.43
C ILE A 134 8.64 -10.05 0.27
N VAL A 135 9.45 -9.00 0.20
CA VAL A 135 10.50 -8.84 -0.83
C VAL A 135 11.84 -8.52 -0.18
N ASP A 136 12.61 -9.56 0.14
CA ASP A 136 13.92 -9.42 0.80
C ASP A 136 14.96 -8.65 -0.04
N ALA A 137 14.80 -8.69 -1.37
CA ALA A 137 15.72 -8.08 -2.31
C ALA A 137 15.57 -6.55 -2.43
N ARG A 138 14.50 -5.95 -1.89
CA ARG A 138 14.30 -4.50 -1.95
C ARG A 138 15.06 -3.83 -0.81
N PRO A 139 15.96 -2.86 -1.08
CA PRO A 139 16.72 -2.19 -0.03
C PRO A 139 15.82 -1.51 1.00
N ASP A 140 16.06 -1.77 2.28
CA ASP A 140 15.38 -1.08 3.39
C ASP A 140 15.70 0.43 3.34
N ARG A 141 14.65 1.26 3.41
CA ARG A 141 14.75 2.73 3.47
C ARG A 141 14.40 3.30 4.84
N GLY A 142 14.51 2.48 5.89
CA GLY A 142 14.23 2.84 7.27
C GLY A 142 12.82 2.46 7.75
N ALA A 143 12.11 1.60 6.99
CA ALA A 143 10.80 1.08 7.38
C ALA A 143 10.82 -0.42 7.69
N GLY A 144 11.99 -1.05 7.62
CA GLY A 144 12.18 -2.48 7.82
C GLY A 144 11.92 -3.29 6.54
N THR A 145 11.52 -4.55 6.71
CA THR A 145 11.31 -5.46 5.59
C THR A 145 10.14 -4.99 4.71
N PHE A 146 10.39 -4.77 3.42
CA PHE A 146 9.33 -4.36 2.49
C PHE A 146 8.37 -5.51 2.22
N ALA A 147 7.07 -5.21 2.27
CA ALA A 147 6.03 -6.13 1.84
C ALA A 147 4.90 -5.40 1.12
N PHE A 148 4.16 -6.12 0.28
CA PHE A 148 3.04 -5.56 -0.46
C PHE A 148 1.89 -6.55 -0.60
N ARG A 149 0.68 -6.05 -0.82
CA ARG A 149 -0.48 -6.86 -1.23
C ARG A 149 -1.12 -6.23 -2.47
N ILE A 150 -1.32 -7.04 -3.51
CA ILE A 150 -2.12 -6.62 -4.67
C ILE A 150 -3.59 -6.64 -4.28
N LEU A 151 -4.31 -5.57 -4.63
CA LEU A 151 -5.74 -5.43 -4.42
C LEU A 151 -6.43 -5.54 -5.79
N PRO A 152 -6.86 -6.74 -6.20
CA PRO A 152 -7.41 -6.94 -7.53
C PRO A 152 -8.73 -6.17 -7.69
N ARG A 153 -8.94 -5.62 -8.89
CA ARG A 153 -10.20 -4.97 -9.27
C ARG A 153 -10.68 -5.56 -10.59
N GLU A 154 -11.81 -6.23 -10.52
CA GLU A 154 -12.45 -6.89 -11.66
C GLU A 154 -13.72 -6.14 -12.05
N PHE A 155 -14.05 -6.19 -13.34
CA PHE A 155 -15.20 -5.52 -13.91
C PHE A 155 -16.00 -6.53 -14.73
N ALA A 156 -17.30 -6.61 -14.46
CA ALA A 156 -18.20 -7.37 -15.32
C ALA A 156 -18.28 -6.70 -16.69
N LEU A 157 -18.01 -7.47 -17.74
CA LEU A 157 -18.21 -7.03 -19.12
C LEU A 157 -19.64 -7.34 -19.56
N GLY A 158 -20.25 -6.42 -20.31
CA GLY A 158 -21.55 -6.58 -20.95
C GLY A 158 -21.48 -7.39 -22.24
N SER A 159 -22.42 -7.17 -23.16
CA SER A 159 -22.52 -7.90 -24.43
C SER A 159 -21.88 -7.20 -25.63
N GLY A 160 -21.10 -6.13 -25.41
CA GLY A 160 -20.40 -5.42 -26.48
C GLY A 160 -19.34 -6.26 -27.18
N GLU A 161 -18.84 -5.75 -28.31
CA GLU A 161 -17.77 -6.37 -29.08
C GLU A 161 -16.54 -6.62 -28.19
N ARG A 162 -15.96 -7.83 -28.30
CA ARG A 162 -14.73 -8.20 -27.61
C ARG A 162 -13.52 -7.84 -28.45
N ILE A 163 -12.59 -7.10 -27.87
CA ILE A 163 -11.42 -6.57 -28.58
C ILE A 163 -10.16 -6.92 -27.81
N PRO A 164 -9.14 -7.48 -28.48
CA PRO A 164 -7.88 -7.76 -27.84
C PRO A 164 -7.18 -6.46 -27.43
N PHE A 165 -6.60 -6.47 -26.23
CA PHE A 165 -5.75 -5.40 -25.74
C PHE A 165 -4.44 -5.95 -25.18
N VAL A 166 -3.41 -5.11 -25.21
CA VAL A 166 -2.16 -5.31 -24.48
C VAL A 166 -1.79 -4.00 -23.78
N ILE A 167 -1.49 -4.08 -22.49
CA ILE A 167 -1.00 -2.98 -21.66
C ILE A 167 0.31 -3.41 -21.03
N GLU A 168 1.35 -2.64 -21.27
CA GLU A 168 2.71 -2.95 -20.84
C GLU A 168 3.33 -1.76 -20.14
N PHE A 169 4.04 -2.03 -19.04
CA PHE A 169 4.75 -1.01 -18.27
C PHE A 169 6.26 -1.21 -18.37
N PHE A 170 6.96 -0.10 -18.55
CA PHE A 170 8.41 -0.07 -18.76
C PHE A 170 9.04 0.95 -17.82
N THR A 171 10.20 0.63 -17.28
CA THR A 171 11.01 1.64 -16.62
C THR A 171 11.60 2.62 -17.64
N ASN A 172 12.11 3.74 -17.14
CA ASN A 172 12.77 4.73 -17.99
C ASN A 172 13.91 4.12 -18.82
N ASP A 173 14.68 3.20 -18.27
CA ASP A 173 15.83 2.60 -18.96
C ASP A 173 15.37 1.58 -20.02
N GLU A 174 14.46 0.69 -19.65
CA GLU A 174 13.90 -0.34 -20.55
C GLU A 174 13.22 0.27 -21.78
N ARG A 175 12.59 1.44 -21.63
CA ARG A 175 11.93 2.16 -22.73
C ARG A 175 12.89 2.49 -23.89
N TYR A 176 14.16 2.74 -23.61
CA TYR A 176 15.14 3.19 -24.60
C TYR A 176 16.10 2.08 -25.04
N GLU A 177 15.88 0.84 -24.60
CA GLU A 177 16.57 -0.33 -25.15
C GLU A 177 16.19 -0.54 -26.63
N SER A 178 17.07 -1.19 -27.40
CA SER A 178 16.80 -1.54 -28.81
C SER A 178 15.59 -2.45 -28.96
N VAL A 179 15.31 -3.26 -27.95
CA VAL A 179 14.09 -4.06 -27.79
C VAL A 179 13.55 -3.80 -26.39
N PRO A 180 12.59 -2.86 -26.23
CA PRO A 180 12.03 -2.55 -24.92
C PRO A 180 11.40 -3.78 -24.27
N ARG A 181 11.75 -4.03 -23.01
CA ARG A 181 11.23 -5.15 -22.21
C ARG A 181 10.33 -4.62 -21.10
N PRO A 182 9.04 -4.97 -21.09
CA PRO A 182 8.17 -4.55 -20.01
C PRO A 182 8.51 -5.29 -18.73
N PHE A 183 8.41 -4.61 -17.60
CA PHE A 183 8.47 -5.27 -16.29
C PHE A 183 7.10 -5.83 -15.86
N SER A 184 6.01 -5.38 -16.49
CA SER A 184 4.66 -5.89 -16.27
C SER A 184 3.83 -5.81 -17.54
N THR A 185 3.06 -6.86 -17.81
CA THR A 185 2.21 -6.99 -19.00
C THR A 185 0.83 -7.51 -18.61
N PHE A 186 -0.21 -6.84 -19.09
CA PHE A 186 -1.61 -7.25 -18.98
C PHE A 186 -2.17 -7.39 -20.39
N SER A 187 -2.81 -8.51 -20.69
CA SER A 187 -3.43 -8.72 -22.00
C SER A 187 -4.70 -9.54 -21.86
N GLY A 188 -5.61 -9.41 -22.82
CA GLY A 188 -6.89 -10.09 -22.78
C GLY A 188 -7.88 -9.52 -23.77
N GLN A 189 -9.16 -9.72 -23.49
CA GLN A 189 -10.27 -9.21 -24.29
C GLN A 189 -11.05 -8.18 -23.45
N GLY A 190 -11.10 -6.94 -23.93
CA GLY A 190 -11.93 -5.88 -23.38
C GLY A 190 -13.26 -5.76 -24.13
N GLU A 191 -14.21 -5.03 -23.57
CA GLU A 191 -15.48 -4.72 -24.22
C GLU A 191 -15.44 -3.34 -24.86
N ARG A 192 -15.74 -3.24 -26.16
CA ARG A 192 -15.99 -1.95 -26.80
C ARG A 192 -17.35 -1.41 -26.37
N LEU A 193 -17.34 -0.22 -25.77
CA LEU A 193 -18.53 0.52 -25.36
C LEU A 193 -19.04 1.43 -26.49
N ALA A 194 -20.25 1.98 -26.31
CA ALA A 194 -20.91 2.83 -27.30
C ALA A 194 -20.14 4.13 -27.62
N ASP A 195 -19.33 4.62 -26.67
CA ASP A 195 -18.45 5.79 -26.84
C ASP A 195 -17.10 5.44 -27.52
N GLY A 196 -16.92 4.18 -27.93
CA GLY A 196 -15.71 3.67 -28.54
C GLY A 196 -14.62 3.25 -27.54
N SER A 197 -14.76 3.57 -26.26
CA SER A 197 -13.82 3.15 -25.21
C SER A 197 -13.83 1.64 -25.00
N ILE A 198 -12.73 1.10 -24.48
CA ILE A 198 -12.57 -0.33 -24.19
C ILE A 198 -12.54 -0.52 -22.68
N GLN A 199 -13.58 -1.15 -22.13
CA GLN A 199 -13.62 -1.55 -20.73
C GLN A 199 -12.78 -2.82 -20.54
N LEU A 200 -11.83 -2.78 -19.61
CA LEU A 200 -11.03 -3.97 -19.28
C LEU A 200 -11.81 -4.88 -18.32
N PRO A 201 -11.62 -6.21 -18.38
CA PRO A 201 -12.21 -7.15 -17.41
C PRO A 201 -11.56 -7.05 -16.02
N ALA A 202 -10.34 -6.54 -15.95
CA ALA A 202 -9.62 -6.29 -14.71
C ALA A 202 -8.69 -5.09 -14.88
N ARG A 203 -8.39 -4.42 -13.78
CA ARG A 203 -7.42 -3.32 -13.72
C ARG A 203 -6.02 -3.78 -14.14
N ALA A 204 -5.40 -3.04 -15.06
CA ALA A 204 -3.96 -3.13 -15.31
C ALA A 204 -3.24 -2.09 -14.44
N TYR A 205 -2.17 -2.46 -13.73
CA TYR A 205 -1.49 -1.57 -12.79
C TYR A 205 0.04 -1.58 -12.97
N CYS A 206 0.65 -0.43 -12.78
CA CYS A 206 2.08 -0.19 -12.95
C CYS A 206 2.82 -0.47 -11.64
N PHE A 207 3.19 -1.72 -11.39
CA PHE A 207 3.91 -2.10 -10.17
C PHE A 207 5.05 -3.07 -10.44
N ASN A 208 6.22 -2.78 -9.86
CA ASN A 208 7.37 -3.66 -9.83
C ASN A 208 7.85 -3.79 -8.38
N PRO A 209 7.73 -4.97 -7.73
CA PRO A 209 8.06 -5.12 -6.32
C PRO A 209 9.56 -4.92 -5.99
N LEU A 210 10.43 -4.96 -7.00
CA LEU A 210 11.88 -4.80 -6.84
C LEU A 210 12.35 -3.35 -7.01
N LYS A 211 11.47 -2.45 -7.44
CA LYS A 211 11.79 -1.03 -7.68
C LYS A 211 10.81 -0.15 -6.92
N GLU A 212 11.21 1.10 -6.70
CA GLU A 212 10.26 2.08 -6.19
C GLU A 212 9.30 2.54 -7.27
N VAL A 213 8.10 2.91 -6.85
CA VAL A 213 7.13 3.58 -7.71
C VAL A 213 7.78 4.82 -8.33
N SER A 214 7.76 4.87 -9.66
CA SER A 214 8.40 5.93 -10.43
C SER A 214 7.36 6.61 -11.33
N MET A 215 7.24 7.93 -11.19
CA MET A 215 6.43 8.74 -12.11
C MET A 215 7.05 8.86 -13.51
N ASN A 216 8.27 8.33 -13.70
CA ASN A 216 9.00 8.37 -14.97
C ASN A 216 8.89 7.06 -15.76
N ASP A 217 8.13 6.10 -15.26
CA ASP A 217 7.82 4.87 -15.99
C ASP A 217 6.88 5.19 -17.15
N PHE A 218 6.84 4.26 -18.11
CA PHE A 218 6.11 4.38 -19.36
C PHE A 218 5.04 3.31 -19.43
N VAL A 219 3.98 3.60 -20.20
CA VAL A 219 2.97 2.62 -20.58
C VAL A 219 2.89 2.55 -22.09
N ARG A 220 2.82 1.32 -22.62
CA ARG A 220 2.42 1.02 -23.99
C ARG A 220 1.01 0.42 -23.98
N LEU A 221 0.13 0.96 -24.82
CA LEU A 221 -1.24 0.49 -24.99
C LEU A 221 -1.45 0.06 -26.44
N GLU A 222 -1.88 -1.17 -26.62
CA GLU A 222 -2.24 -1.75 -27.91
C GLU A 222 -3.69 -2.21 -27.87
N VAL A 223 -4.45 -1.92 -28.92
CA VAL A 223 -5.83 -2.38 -29.12
C VAL A 223 -5.94 -2.91 -30.54
N ASP A 224 -6.45 -4.13 -30.70
CA ASP A 224 -6.63 -4.76 -32.02
C ASP A 224 -5.35 -4.78 -32.87
N GLY A 225 -4.22 -5.12 -32.25
CA GLY A 225 -2.92 -5.20 -32.95
C GLY A 225 -2.25 -3.85 -33.23
N LYS A 226 -2.86 -2.73 -32.81
CA LYS A 226 -2.39 -1.38 -33.12
C LYS A 226 -1.95 -0.64 -31.87
N GLU A 227 -0.71 -0.18 -31.86
CA GLU A 227 -0.19 0.70 -30.82
C GLU A 227 -0.97 2.02 -30.86
N LEU A 228 -1.68 2.32 -29.78
CA LEU A 228 -2.41 3.57 -29.61
C LEU A 228 -1.58 4.61 -28.87
N HIS A 229 -0.70 4.15 -27.97
CA HIS A 229 0.02 5.04 -27.05
C HIS A 229 1.29 4.39 -26.52
N PHE A 230 2.40 5.14 -26.47
CA PHE A 230 3.63 4.72 -25.79
C PHE A 230 4.40 5.90 -25.18
N GLU A 231 4.05 6.30 -23.96
CA GLU A 231 4.56 7.52 -23.31
C GLU A 231 4.62 7.37 -21.78
N LYS A 232 5.27 8.34 -21.10
CA LYS A 232 5.35 8.40 -19.64
C LYS A 232 3.97 8.46 -18.99
N LEU A 233 3.80 7.75 -17.88
CA LEU A 233 2.54 7.66 -17.13
C LEU A 233 1.98 9.03 -16.72
N LYS A 234 2.87 9.94 -16.28
CA LYS A 234 2.48 11.26 -15.75
C LYS A 234 2.06 12.31 -16.79
N ARG A 235 2.04 11.97 -18.08
CA ARG A 235 1.75 12.93 -19.16
C ARG A 235 0.25 13.06 -19.39
N ASP A 236 -0.20 14.24 -19.78
CA ASP A 236 -1.61 14.49 -20.11
C ASP A 236 -2.12 13.57 -21.24
N ALA A 237 -1.26 13.21 -22.20
CA ALA A 237 -1.58 12.24 -23.24
C ALA A 237 -1.92 10.84 -22.66
N SER A 238 -1.19 10.41 -21.63
CA SER A 238 -1.47 9.16 -20.90
C SER A 238 -2.78 9.25 -20.13
N ALA A 239 -3.04 10.39 -19.48
CA ALA A 239 -4.30 10.61 -18.78
C ALA A 239 -5.50 10.58 -19.74
N ALA A 240 -5.36 11.20 -20.92
CA ALA A 240 -6.41 11.25 -21.95
C ALA A 240 -6.81 9.86 -22.46
N ILE A 241 -5.87 8.90 -22.52
CA ILE A 241 -6.12 7.53 -23.00
C ILE A 241 -6.58 6.57 -21.88
N GLY A 242 -6.67 7.01 -20.62
CA GLY A 242 -7.19 6.17 -19.51
C GLY A 242 -6.22 5.83 -18.40
N VAL A 243 -5.00 6.39 -18.40
CA VAL A 243 -4.04 6.19 -17.32
C VAL A 243 -4.42 7.08 -16.14
N GLU A 244 -4.69 6.46 -15.01
CA GLU A 244 -5.10 7.12 -13.78
C GLU A 244 -4.15 6.75 -12.63
N ARG A 245 -4.23 7.44 -11.48
CA ARG A 245 -3.40 7.16 -10.30
C ARG A 245 -4.26 7.03 -9.06
N ASP A 246 -4.07 5.96 -8.30
CA ASP A 246 -4.84 5.70 -7.07
C ASP A 246 -4.24 6.41 -5.83
N GLY A 247 -4.90 6.25 -4.68
CA GLY A 247 -4.46 6.80 -3.40
C GLY A 247 -3.15 6.19 -2.88
N GLY A 248 -2.80 4.99 -3.34
CA GLY A 248 -1.50 4.34 -3.11
C GLY A 248 -0.41 4.81 -4.06
N TYR A 249 -0.66 5.86 -4.86
CA TYR A 249 0.25 6.42 -5.87
C TYR A 249 0.60 5.46 -7.01
N THR A 250 -0.10 4.34 -7.16
CA THR A 250 0.10 3.40 -8.27
C THR A 250 -0.69 3.88 -9.49
N TYR A 251 -0.02 3.95 -10.65
CA TYR A 251 -0.69 4.23 -11.91
C TYR A 251 -1.40 2.97 -12.41
N PHE A 252 -2.59 3.14 -13.00
CA PHE A 252 -3.39 2.03 -13.49
C PHE A 252 -4.22 2.42 -14.72
N VAL A 253 -4.82 1.42 -15.35
CA VAL A 253 -5.79 1.54 -16.44
C VAL A 253 -6.95 0.59 -16.15
N ASP A 254 -8.16 1.13 -16.05
CA ASP A 254 -9.41 0.35 -15.98
C ASP A 254 -10.16 0.34 -17.32
N ARG A 255 -9.96 1.40 -18.12
CA ARG A 255 -10.63 1.62 -19.40
C ARG A 255 -9.70 2.38 -20.34
N ILE A 256 -9.56 1.90 -21.57
CA ILE A 256 -8.80 2.58 -22.62
C ILE A 256 -9.75 3.51 -23.38
N ARG A 257 -9.40 4.80 -23.47
CA ARG A 257 -10.17 5.80 -24.20
C ARG A 257 -9.46 6.08 -25.53
N PRO A 258 -10.01 5.73 -26.70
CA PRO A 258 -9.34 6.02 -27.95
C PRO A 258 -9.17 7.53 -28.14
N THR A 259 -8.03 7.94 -28.67
CA THR A 259 -7.83 9.31 -29.16
C THR A 259 -8.67 9.49 -30.42
N SER A 260 -9.59 10.46 -30.39
CA SER A 260 -10.32 10.94 -31.57
C SER A 260 -9.41 11.46 -32.66
#